data_AF-D4LB95-F1
#
_entry.id   AF-D4LB95-F1
#
_cell.length_a   1.000
_cell.length_b   1.000
_cell.length_c   1.000
_cell.angle_alpha   90.00
_cell.angle_beta   90.00
_cell.angle_gamma   90.00
#
_symmetry.space_group_name_H-M   'P 1'
#
loop_
_entity.id
_entity.type
_entity.pdbx_description
1 polymer ?
#
loop_
_entity_poly.entity_id
_entity_poly.type
_entity_poly.pdbx_seq_one_letter_code
_entity_poly.pdbx_strand_id
1 'polypeptide(L)'
;MRSTLIQTGVLQQNERKALFSAENAEESIRYVLDVIRAFFQSTATEGERSLGELYTQLVDHQHGIGMKKGAIPVYIAVVLHEIKKDLIIKSNGVEVKINSDTLNSINEKPDIFSVLMEDWDQDKKDYLSALDELFTDHIIEKERALNSFSYIVSAMDRWYLALPKCAREMQRRYANDKSISKKHKAFFHLLKAVKSNARDYLIIQLPNAFEETLASETVSDQIKSCKQELDQAKDELIKRVIKEISSIFGATAGMSLKNLLTEWYESLSKNTTQNLFATMKMLY
;
A
#
# COMPACT_ATOMS: atom_id res chain seq x y z
N MET A 1 -33.79 -7.60 -12.23
CA MET A 1 -32.39 -7.50 -12.69
C MET A 1 -32.19 -7.87 -14.15
N ARG A 2 -32.62 -9.05 -14.64
CA ARG A 2 -32.49 -9.41 -16.07
C ARG A 2 -33.06 -8.38 -17.04
N SER A 3 -34.29 -7.90 -16.83
CA SER A 3 -34.96 -6.93 -17.71
C SER A 3 -34.18 -5.61 -17.86
N THR A 4 -33.70 -5.03 -16.76
CA THR A 4 -33.01 -3.72 -16.75
C THR A 4 -31.64 -3.73 -17.44
N LEU A 5 -30.98 -4.87 -17.54
CA LEU A 5 -29.63 -4.99 -18.09
C LEU A 5 -29.61 -5.67 -19.47
N ILE A 6 -30.51 -6.62 -19.70
CA ILE A 6 -30.57 -7.37 -20.97
C ILE A 6 -31.46 -6.67 -22.00
N GLN A 7 -32.59 -6.08 -21.59
CA GLN A 7 -33.46 -5.39 -22.57
C GLN A 7 -32.91 -4.03 -22.99
N THR A 8 -32.07 -3.40 -22.17
CA THR A 8 -31.47 -2.08 -22.44
C THR A 8 -30.20 -2.14 -23.27
N GLY A 9 -29.71 -3.34 -23.63
CA GLY A 9 -28.45 -3.54 -24.36
C GLY A 9 -27.18 -3.39 -23.51
N VAL A 10 -27.32 -3.01 -22.23
CA VAL A 10 -26.20 -2.75 -21.30
C VAL A 10 -25.38 -4.01 -21.01
N LEU A 11 -25.98 -5.20 -21.06
CA LEU A 11 -25.31 -6.46 -20.78
C LEU A 11 -25.42 -7.41 -21.98
N GLN A 12 -24.31 -7.56 -22.71
CA GLN A 12 -24.18 -8.60 -23.74
C GLN A 12 -23.50 -9.84 -23.12
N GLN A 13 -24.19 -10.98 -23.19
CA GLN A 13 -23.61 -12.28 -22.84
C GLN A 13 -22.86 -12.83 -24.06
N ASN A 14 -21.52 -12.76 -24.02
CA ASN A 14 -20.66 -13.67 -24.78
C ASN A 14 -20.07 -14.69 -23.82
N GLU A 15 -19.97 -15.95 -24.26
CA GLU A 15 -19.97 -17.18 -23.44
C GLU A 15 -19.01 -17.29 -22.24
N ARG A 16 -18.12 -16.33 -21.95
CA ARG A 16 -17.28 -16.33 -20.72
C ARG A 16 -17.02 -14.96 -20.06
N LYS A 17 -17.61 -13.85 -20.50
CA LYS A 17 -17.48 -12.52 -19.82
C LYS A 17 -18.72 -11.65 -20.08
N ALA A 18 -19.31 -11.11 -19.02
CA ALA A 18 -20.31 -10.04 -19.15
C ALA A 18 -19.59 -8.74 -19.51
N LEU A 19 -19.78 -8.26 -20.73
CA LEU A 19 -19.30 -6.95 -21.17
C LEU A 19 -20.43 -5.96 -20.91
N PHE A 20 -20.19 -5.03 -19.97
CA PHE A 20 -21.04 -3.85 -19.81
C PHE A 20 -20.55 -2.82 -20.81
N SER A 21 -21.29 -2.59 -21.89
CA SER A 21 -20.92 -1.56 -22.88
C SER A 21 -22.03 -0.52 -22.96
N ALA A 22 -21.68 0.71 -22.61
CA ALA A 22 -22.54 1.88 -22.80
C ALA A 22 -22.77 2.21 -24.29
N GLU A 23 -21.93 1.69 -25.19
CA GLU A 23 -21.97 2.00 -26.63
C GLU A 23 -23.14 1.34 -27.36
N ASN A 24 -23.66 0.23 -26.82
CA ASN A 24 -24.78 -0.52 -27.41
C ASN A 24 -26.11 -0.30 -26.67
N ALA A 25 -26.15 0.60 -25.70
CA ALA A 25 -27.35 0.87 -24.91
C ALA A 25 -28.33 1.80 -25.65
N GLU A 26 -29.63 1.69 -25.35
CA GLU A 26 -30.63 2.66 -25.82
C GLU A 26 -30.22 4.10 -25.47
N GLU A 27 -30.58 5.07 -26.33
CA GLU A 27 -30.16 6.46 -26.20
C GLU A 27 -30.49 7.08 -24.83
N SER A 28 -31.65 6.75 -24.27
CA SER A 28 -32.09 7.16 -22.94
C SER A 28 -31.22 6.59 -21.81
N ILE A 29 -30.78 5.35 -21.94
CA ILE A 29 -29.92 4.69 -20.97
C ILE A 29 -28.49 5.21 -21.06
N ARG A 30 -28.01 5.45 -22.27
CA ARG A 30 -26.70 6.07 -22.50
C ARG A 30 -26.65 7.47 -21.88
N TYR A 31 -27.71 8.26 -22.04
CA TYR A 31 -27.84 9.56 -21.38
C TYR A 31 -27.74 9.45 -19.85
N VAL A 32 -28.45 8.49 -19.23
CA VAL A 32 -28.35 8.25 -17.77
C VAL A 32 -26.92 7.88 -17.35
N LEU A 33 -26.27 6.99 -18.10
CA LEU A 33 -24.87 6.60 -17.82
C LEU A 33 -23.91 7.79 -17.96
N ASP A 34 -24.11 8.65 -18.96
CA ASP A 34 -23.31 9.85 -19.18
C ASP A 34 -23.54 10.89 -18.09
N VAL A 35 -24.77 11.08 -17.59
CA VAL A 35 -25.07 11.95 -16.44
C VAL A 35 -24.33 11.46 -15.18
N ILE A 36 -24.38 10.15 -14.90
CA ILE A 36 -23.66 9.56 -13.77
C ILE A 36 -22.14 9.73 -13.93
N ARG A 37 -21.62 9.49 -15.14
CA ARG A 37 -20.20 9.64 -15.45
C ARG A 37 -19.73 11.08 -15.29
N ALA A 38 -20.48 12.03 -15.85
CA ALA A 38 -20.20 13.46 -15.76
C ALA A 38 -20.23 13.93 -14.30
N PHE A 39 -21.19 13.47 -13.50
CA PHE A 39 -21.25 13.79 -12.08
C PHE A 39 -19.98 13.34 -11.34
N PHE A 40 -19.52 12.11 -11.58
CA PHE A 40 -18.28 11.64 -10.96
C PHE A 40 -17.05 12.42 -11.45
N GLN A 41 -16.95 12.67 -12.75
CA GLN A 41 -15.83 13.43 -13.34
C GLN A 41 -15.77 14.87 -12.84
N SER A 42 -16.92 15.51 -12.60
CA SER A 42 -16.97 16.89 -12.08
C SER A 42 -16.28 17.00 -10.72
N THR A 43 -16.28 15.92 -9.92
CA THR A 43 -15.63 15.93 -8.59
C THR A 43 -14.11 16.05 -8.64
N ALA A 44 -13.47 15.73 -9.77
CA ALA A 44 -12.03 15.95 -9.95
C ALA A 44 -11.66 17.44 -9.91
N THR A 45 -12.53 18.29 -10.46
CA THR A 45 -12.28 19.75 -10.57
C THR A 45 -13.04 20.58 -9.54
N GLU A 46 -14.25 20.15 -9.18
CA GLU A 46 -15.17 20.88 -8.29
C GLU A 46 -15.05 20.43 -6.83
N GLY A 47 -14.32 19.33 -6.58
CA GLY A 47 -14.14 18.74 -5.26
C GLY A 47 -15.24 17.75 -4.88
N GLU A 48 -15.29 17.41 -3.59
CA GLU A 48 -16.18 16.38 -3.06
C GLU A 48 -17.66 16.78 -3.18
N ARG A 49 -18.50 15.89 -3.73
CA ARG A 49 -19.95 16.14 -3.93
C ARG A 49 -20.82 15.07 -3.29
N SER A 50 -22.03 15.45 -2.88
CA SER A 50 -23.00 14.52 -2.27
C SER A 50 -23.68 13.65 -3.32
N LEU A 51 -23.80 12.34 -3.06
CA LEU A 51 -24.60 11.46 -3.92
C LEU A 51 -26.09 11.81 -3.90
N GLY A 52 -26.57 12.57 -2.91
CA GLY A 52 -27.93 13.12 -2.91
C GLY A 52 -28.22 14.01 -4.11
N GLU A 53 -27.22 14.78 -4.57
CA GLU A 53 -27.32 15.63 -5.76
C GLU A 53 -27.55 14.78 -7.02
N LEU A 54 -26.76 13.71 -7.19
CA LEU A 54 -26.91 12.76 -8.29
C LEU A 54 -28.30 12.11 -8.27
N TYR A 55 -28.76 11.67 -7.10
CA TYR A 55 -30.09 11.06 -6.97
C TYR A 55 -31.21 12.06 -7.33
N THR A 56 -31.07 13.32 -6.93
CA THR A 56 -32.01 14.39 -7.30
C THR A 56 -32.05 14.57 -8.82
N GLN A 57 -30.89 14.62 -9.47
CA GLN A 57 -30.77 14.76 -10.92
C GLN A 57 -31.43 13.58 -11.68
N LEU A 58 -31.31 12.36 -11.15
CA LEU A 58 -31.83 11.16 -11.80
C LEU A 58 -33.32 10.92 -11.55
N VAL A 59 -33.84 11.31 -10.39
CA VAL A 59 -35.23 11.03 -9.96
C VAL A 59 -36.17 12.17 -10.33
N ASP A 60 -35.74 13.42 -10.22
CA ASP A 60 -36.61 14.56 -10.46
C ASP A 60 -36.97 14.68 -11.95
N HIS A 61 -38.27 14.74 -12.22
CA HIS A 61 -38.81 14.87 -13.57
C HIS A 61 -38.37 16.18 -14.24
N GLN A 62 -38.01 17.20 -13.47
CA GLN A 62 -37.55 18.50 -14.00
C GLN A 62 -36.25 18.37 -14.79
N HIS A 63 -35.43 17.35 -14.51
CA HIS A 63 -34.21 17.04 -15.23
C HIS A 63 -34.42 16.10 -16.43
N GLY A 64 -35.68 15.72 -16.74
CA GLY A 64 -36.02 14.94 -17.94
C GLY A 64 -35.77 13.43 -17.87
N ILE A 65 -35.37 12.89 -16.71
CA ILE A 65 -35.08 11.44 -16.53
C ILE A 65 -36.21 10.71 -15.81
N GLY A 66 -36.58 11.16 -14.59
CA GLY A 66 -37.71 10.58 -13.84
C GLY A 66 -37.53 9.11 -13.43
N MET A 67 -36.30 8.68 -13.12
CA MET A 67 -36.00 7.26 -12.88
C MET A 67 -36.47 6.77 -11.49
N LYS A 68 -36.94 5.53 -11.43
CA LYS A 68 -37.26 4.87 -10.15
C LYS A 68 -35.99 4.60 -9.33
N LYS A 69 -35.99 5.04 -8.06
CA LYS A 69 -34.87 4.92 -7.12
C LYS A 69 -34.20 3.54 -7.13
N GLY A 70 -34.99 2.47 -7.10
CA GLY A 70 -34.48 1.09 -7.05
C GLY A 70 -33.64 0.63 -8.25
N ALA A 71 -33.67 1.33 -9.39
CA ALA A 71 -32.83 1.01 -10.55
C ALA A 71 -31.49 1.76 -10.56
N ILE A 72 -31.37 2.87 -9.82
CA ILE A 72 -30.18 3.74 -9.79
C ILE A 72 -28.89 2.97 -9.43
N PRO A 73 -28.86 2.10 -8.39
CA PRO A 73 -27.63 1.41 -8.00
C PRO A 73 -27.04 0.53 -9.10
N VAL A 74 -27.89 0.03 -10.00
CA VAL A 74 -27.45 -0.79 -11.14
C VAL A 74 -26.67 0.05 -12.14
N TYR A 75 -27.16 1.24 -12.49
CA TYR A 75 -26.46 2.14 -13.42
C TYR A 75 -25.19 2.73 -12.79
N ILE A 76 -25.23 3.07 -11.49
CA ILE A 76 -24.03 3.46 -10.75
C ILE A 76 -22.99 2.32 -10.80
N ALA A 77 -23.37 1.07 -10.57
CA ALA A 77 -22.45 -0.06 -10.63
C ALA A 77 -21.80 -0.23 -12.01
N VAL A 78 -22.53 0.04 -13.09
CA VAL A 78 -22.00 0.01 -14.46
C VAL A 78 -20.91 1.07 -14.64
N VAL A 79 -21.18 2.32 -14.25
CA VAL A 79 -20.17 3.39 -14.37
C VAL A 79 -18.97 3.13 -13.44
N LEU A 80 -19.22 2.68 -12.21
CA LEU A 80 -18.16 2.31 -11.28
C LEU A 80 -17.25 1.21 -11.81
N HIS A 81 -17.75 0.27 -12.62
CA HIS A 81 -16.90 -0.75 -13.22
C HIS A 81 -15.75 -0.14 -14.04
N GLU A 82 -15.98 1.01 -14.67
CA GLU A 82 -15.00 1.75 -15.48
C GLU A 82 -14.06 2.60 -14.62
N ILE A 83 -14.58 3.31 -13.60
CA ILE A 83 -13.84 4.36 -12.89
C ILE A 83 -13.53 4.06 -11.41
N LYS A 84 -13.90 2.88 -10.87
CA LYS A 84 -13.74 2.54 -9.44
C LYS A 84 -12.32 2.65 -8.89
N LYS A 85 -11.30 2.66 -9.76
CA LYS A 85 -9.90 2.76 -9.35
C LYS A 85 -9.56 4.15 -8.84
N ASP A 86 -10.26 5.16 -9.35
CA ASP A 86 -9.96 6.57 -9.15
C ASP A 86 -11.01 7.24 -8.24
N LEU A 87 -12.19 6.62 -8.09
CA LEU A 87 -13.28 7.15 -7.27
C LEU A 87 -13.15 6.77 -5.79
N ILE A 88 -13.20 7.77 -4.90
CA ILE A 88 -13.45 7.59 -3.45
C ILE A 88 -14.95 7.70 -3.21
N ILE A 89 -15.47 6.81 -2.36
CA ILE A 89 -16.78 7.00 -1.74
C ILE A 89 -16.55 7.19 -0.24
N LYS A 90 -17.11 8.25 0.34
CA LYS A 90 -17.11 8.47 1.79
C LYS A 90 -18.52 8.39 2.36
N SER A 91 -18.63 7.95 3.60
CA SER A 91 -19.83 8.01 4.42
C SER A 91 -19.51 8.84 5.66
N ASN A 92 -20.25 9.92 5.88
CA ASN A 92 -19.99 10.88 6.98
C ASN A 92 -18.50 11.30 7.07
N GLY A 93 -17.84 11.53 5.93
CA GLY A 93 -16.44 11.93 5.84
C GLY A 93 -15.41 10.81 5.96
N VAL A 94 -15.81 9.56 6.16
CA VAL A 94 -14.91 8.39 6.23
C VAL A 94 -14.99 7.57 4.95
N GLU A 95 -13.86 7.22 4.34
CA GLU A 95 -13.83 6.37 3.14
C GLU A 95 -14.44 4.99 3.40
N VAL A 96 -15.32 4.57 2.50
CA VAL A 96 -15.99 3.27 2.53
C VAL A 96 -15.65 2.46 1.29
N LYS A 97 -15.51 1.15 1.45
CA LYS A 97 -15.26 0.24 0.33
C LYS A 97 -16.45 0.20 -0.61
N ILE A 98 -16.17 0.18 -1.90
CA ILE A 98 -17.19 0.03 -2.95
C ILE A 98 -17.57 -1.46 -3.04
N ASN A 99 -18.72 -1.81 -2.49
CA ASN A 99 -19.29 -3.16 -2.55
C ASN A 99 -20.83 -3.09 -2.68
N SER A 100 -21.50 -4.24 -2.78
CA SER A 100 -22.95 -4.32 -2.90
C SER A 100 -23.69 -3.68 -1.73
N ASP A 101 -23.19 -3.86 -0.50
CA ASP A 101 -23.84 -3.34 0.70
C ASP A 101 -23.74 -1.81 0.78
N THR A 102 -22.58 -1.26 0.39
CA THR A 102 -22.38 0.18 0.26
C THR A 102 -23.30 0.75 -0.82
N LEU A 103 -23.45 0.11 -1.98
CA LEU A 103 -24.37 0.56 -3.03
C LEU A 103 -25.83 0.53 -2.58
N ASN A 104 -26.24 -0.49 -1.82
CA ASN A 104 -27.56 -0.55 -1.22
C ASN A 104 -27.75 0.57 -0.18
N SER A 105 -26.74 0.82 0.66
CA SER A 105 -26.79 1.89 1.67
C SER A 105 -26.89 3.28 1.03
N ILE A 106 -26.15 3.52 -0.06
CA ILE A 106 -26.26 4.73 -0.88
C ILE A 106 -27.69 4.88 -1.41
N ASN A 107 -28.30 3.80 -1.88
CA ASN A 107 -29.69 3.84 -2.38
C ASN A 107 -30.70 4.19 -1.28
N GLU A 108 -30.47 3.77 -0.04
CA GLU A 108 -31.34 4.11 1.07
C GLU A 108 -31.20 5.59 1.46
N LYS A 109 -29.96 6.05 1.69
CA LYS A 109 -29.65 7.41 2.17
C LYS A 109 -28.50 8.01 1.37
N PRO A 110 -28.74 8.54 0.16
CA PRO A 110 -27.66 9.05 -0.68
C PRO A 110 -26.98 10.30 -0.10
N ASP A 111 -27.69 11.09 0.71
CA ASP A 111 -27.21 12.40 1.21
C ASP A 111 -26.02 12.30 2.18
N ILE A 112 -25.90 11.18 2.91
CA ILE A 112 -24.80 10.94 3.85
C ILE A 112 -23.52 10.43 3.16
N PHE A 113 -23.61 10.14 1.87
CA PHE A 113 -22.49 9.67 1.06
C PHE A 113 -22.01 10.78 0.14
N SER A 114 -20.71 10.83 -0.04
CA SER A 114 -20.04 11.74 -0.95
C SER A 114 -19.05 10.99 -1.81
N VAL A 115 -18.74 11.58 -2.95
CA VAL A 115 -17.78 11.04 -3.91
C VAL A 115 -16.74 12.08 -4.28
N LEU A 116 -15.53 11.61 -4.51
CA LEU A 116 -14.40 12.40 -4.94
C LEU A 116 -13.54 11.57 -5.87
N MET A 117 -13.29 12.06 -7.08
CA MET A 117 -12.32 11.48 -8.00
C MET A 117 -10.92 11.90 -7.56
N GLU A 118 -10.01 10.94 -7.42
CA GLU A 118 -8.59 11.24 -7.21
C GLU A 118 -8.06 11.99 -8.41
N ASP A 119 -7.40 13.11 -8.15
CA ASP A 119 -6.58 13.75 -9.17
C ASP A 119 -5.23 13.03 -9.23
N TRP A 120 -5.04 12.21 -10.25
CA TRP A 120 -3.76 11.57 -10.54
C TRP A 120 -2.84 12.53 -11.28
N ASP A 121 -2.32 13.49 -10.53
CA ASP A 121 -1.25 14.38 -10.98
C ASP A 121 0.03 13.60 -11.36
N GLN A 122 0.97 14.31 -11.99
CA GLN A 122 2.23 13.71 -12.41
C GLN A 122 3.08 13.28 -11.21
N ASP A 123 3.08 14.04 -10.12
CA ASP A 123 3.87 13.76 -8.92
C ASP A 123 3.48 12.43 -8.25
N LYS A 124 2.18 12.14 -8.14
CA LYS A 124 1.66 10.87 -7.62
C LYS A 124 2.03 9.70 -8.52
N LYS A 125 1.98 9.88 -9.85
CA LYS A 125 2.36 8.84 -10.80
C LYS A 125 3.85 8.51 -10.70
N ASP A 126 4.69 9.54 -10.64
CA ASP A 126 6.14 9.39 -10.52
C ASP A 126 6.51 8.77 -9.17
N TYR A 127 5.86 9.20 -8.08
CA TYR A 127 5.97 8.60 -6.77
C TYR A 127 5.65 7.09 -6.78
N LEU A 128 4.52 6.70 -7.37
CA LEU A 128 4.11 5.29 -7.43
C LEU A 128 5.03 4.47 -8.34
N SER A 129 5.51 5.03 -9.45
CA SER A 129 6.50 4.39 -10.32
C SER A 129 7.81 4.16 -9.57
N ALA A 130 8.27 5.13 -8.79
CA ALA A 130 9.46 4.98 -7.96
C ALA A 130 9.29 3.86 -6.91
N LEU A 131 8.10 3.71 -6.32
CA LEU A 131 7.83 2.60 -5.40
C LEU A 131 7.77 1.24 -6.11
N ASP A 132 7.18 1.17 -7.29
CA ASP A 132 7.17 -0.03 -8.13
C ASP A 132 8.60 -0.51 -8.38
N GLU A 133 9.46 0.38 -8.88
CA GLU A 133 10.88 0.09 -9.15
C GLU A 133 11.61 -0.36 -7.88
N LEU A 134 11.40 0.35 -6.77
CA LEU A 134 12.10 0.12 -5.51
C LEU A 134 11.80 -1.26 -4.89
N PHE A 135 10.62 -1.80 -5.15
CA PHE A 135 10.17 -3.10 -4.63
C PHE A 135 10.03 -4.17 -5.72
N THR A 136 10.59 -3.95 -6.93
CA THR A 136 10.48 -4.85 -8.09
C THR A 136 10.77 -6.31 -7.76
N ASP A 137 11.83 -6.58 -6.99
CA ASP A 137 12.24 -7.94 -6.60
C ASP A 137 11.18 -8.71 -5.79
N HIS A 138 10.20 -8.01 -5.24
CA HIS A 138 9.12 -8.53 -4.42
C HIS A 138 7.73 -8.42 -5.09
N ILE A 139 7.66 -7.89 -6.31
CA ILE A 139 6.42 -7.80 -7.09
C ILE A 139 6.12 -9.16 -7.74
N ILE A 140 4.85 -9.58 -7.64
CA ILE A 140 4.33 -10.74 -8.35
C ILE A 140 3.55 -10.22 -9.55
N GLU A 141 4.05 -10.42 -10.77
CA GLU A 141 3.46 -9.81 -11.98
C GLU A 141 1.99 -10.18 -12.23
N LYS A 142 1.55 -11.35 -11.76
CA LYS A 142 0.14 -11.75 -11.83
C LYS A 142 -0.79 -10.81 -11.07
N GLU A 143 -0.29 -10.11 -10.05
CA GLU A 143 -1.06 -9.17 -9.23
C GLU A 143 -1.21 -7.79 -9.89
N ARG A 144 -0.23 -7.39 -10.73
CA ARG A 144 -0.25 -6.14 -11.50
C ARG A 144 -1.46 -6.08 -12.43
N ALA A 145 -1.86 -7.23 -13.00
CA ALA A 145 -3.02 -7.33 -13.89
C ALA A 145 -4.39 -7.24 -13.16
N LEU A 146 -4.42 -7.47 -11.84
CA LEU A 146 -5.66 -7.60 -11.08
C LEU A 146 -6.00 -6.35 -10.27
N ASN A 147 -4.99 -5.58 -9.84
CA ASN A 147 -5.18 -4.46 -8.94
C ASN A 147 -4.40 -3.22 -9.40
N SER A 148 -5.00 -2.03 -9.34
CA SER A 148 -4.36 -0.79 -9.82
C SER A 148 -3.07 -0.48 -9.08
N PHE A 149 -3.02 -0.61 -7.75
CA PHE A 149 -1.83 -0.28 -6.94
C PHE A 149 -1.60 -1.16 -5.70
N SER A 150 -2.53 -2.06 -5.33
CA SER A 150 -2.39 -2.87 -4.12
C SER A 150 -1.27 -3.90 -4.18
N TYR A 151 -0.77 -4.22 -5.38
CA TYR A 151 0.39 -5.10 -5.56
C TYR A 151 1.68 -4.45 -5.02
N ILE A 152 1.80 -3.12 -5.08
CA ILE A 152 2.95 -2.38 -4.50
C ILE A 152 2.97 -2.58 -2.99
N VAL A 153 1.81 -2.38 -2.33
CA VAL A 153 1.67 -2.62 -0.88
C VAL A 153 2.02 -4.06 -0.51
N SER A 154 1.57 -5.02 -1.34
CA SER A 154 1.86 -6.44 -1.12
C SER A 154 3.36 -6.75 -1.29
N ALA A 155 4.04 -6.09 -2.24
CA ALA A 155 5.49 -6.20 -2.43
C ALA A 155 6.27 -5.60 -1.24
N MET A 156 5.84 -4.45 -0.72
CA MET A 156 6.39 -3.86 0.51
C MET A 156 6.27 -4.80 1.70
N ASP A 157 5.11 -5.45 1.87
CA ASP A 157 4.89 -6.41 2.95
C ASP A 157 5.79 -7.65 2.82
N ARG A 158 5.93 -8.20 1.60
CA ARG A 158 6.84 -9.33 1.35
C ARG A 158 8.29 -8.98 1.61
N TRP A 159 8.74 -7.82 1.12
CA TRP A 159 10.08 -7.31 1.39
C TRP A 159 10.31 -7.21 2.90
N TYR A 160 9.39 -6.57 3.62
CA TYR A 160 9.51 -6.37 5.05
C TYR A 160 9.56 -7.70 5.82
N LEU A 161 8.76 -8.70 5.42
CA LEU A 161 8.77 -10.04 6.02
C LEU A 161 10.05 -10.82 5.73
N ALA A 162 10.69 -10.59 4.58
CA ALA A 162 11.95 -11.21 4.21
C ALA A 162 13.15 -10.69 5.04
N LEU A 163 13.00 -9.54 5.70
CA LEU A 163 14.08 -8.95 6.50
C LEU A 163 14.42 -9.80 7.74
N PRO A 164 15.72 -9.91 8.07
CA PRO A 164 16.15 -10.59 9.28
C PRO A 164 15.66 -9.86 10.54
N LYS A 165 15.54 -10.60 11.66
CA LYS A 165 15.05 -10.06 12.94
C LYS A 165 15.84 -8.83 13.40
N CYS A 166 17.17 -8.84 13.22
CA CYS A 166 18.03 -7.71 13.57
C CYS A 166 17.67 -6.42 12.84
N ALA A 167 17.25 -6.50 11.58
CA ALA A 167 16.79 -5.32 10.82
C ALA A 167 15.44 -4.83 11.35
N ARG A 168 14.46 -5.73 11.51
CA ARG A 168 13.07 -5.38 11.91
C ARG A 168 12.92 -4.84 13.33
N GLU A 169 13.84 -5.21 14.22
CA GLU A 169 13.87 -4.79 15.62
C GLU A 169 14.94 -3.73 15.92
N MET A 170 15.61 -3.22 14.88
CA MET A 170 16.65 -2.19 15.02
C MET A 170 16.08 -0.93 15.67
N GLN A 171 16.71 -0.46 16.75
CA GLN A 171 16.37 0.79 17.44
C GLN A 171 17.42 1.89 17.21
N ARG A 172 18.66 1.48 16.99
CA ARG A 172 19.83 2.31 16.70
C ARG A 172 20.59 1.71 15.53
N ARG A 173 21.20 2.56 14.72
CA ARG A 173 22.01 2.13 13.58
C ARG A 173 23.23 1.37 14.06
N TYR A 174 23.43 0.16 13.55
CA TYR A 174 24.58 -0.65 13.95
C TYR A 174 25.93 0.00 13.56
N ALA A 175 25.97 0.76 12.47
CA ALA A 175 27.19 1.41 11.98
C ALA A 175 27.78 2.47 12.94
N ASN A 176 26.95 3.21 13.67
CA ASN A 176 27.39 4.38 14.45
C ASN A 176 26.65 4.60 15.78
N ASP A 177 25.81 3.66 16.20
CA ASP A 177 24.98 3.71 17.41
C ASP A 177 24.03 4.93 17.50
N LYS A 178 23.86 5.70 16.42
CA LYS A 178 22.91 6.82 16.39
C LYS A 178 21.47 6.30 16.39
N SER A 179 20.59 7.00 17.11
CA SER A 179 19.16 6.69 17.06
C SER A 179 18.62 6.84 15.64
N ILE A 180 17.72 5.95 15.28
CA ILE A 180 16.90 6.07 14.07
C ILE A 180 16.05 7.34 14.20
N SER A 181 15.87 8.07 13.10
CA SER A 181 15.09 9.31 13.07
C SER A 181 13.62 9.03 13.40
N LYS A 182 12.90 10.05 13.88
CA LYS A 182 11.46 9.94 14.20
C LYS A 182 10.64 9.52 12.96
N LYS A 183 10.93 10.12 11.81
CA LYS A 183 10.28 9.81 10.52
C LYS A 183 10.49 8.36 10.09
N HIS A 184 11.73 7.85 10.17
CA HIS A 184 12.03 6.44 9.83
C HIS A 184 11.33 5.48 10.80
N LYS A 185 11.31 5.79 12.11
CA LYS A 185 10.55 4.99 13.09
C LYS A 185 9.05 4.96 12.79
N ALA A 186 8.47 6.10 12.38
CA ALA A 186 7.06 6.19 11.99
C ALA A 186 6.77 5.29 10.78
N PHE A 187 7.62 5.34 9.75
CA PHE A 187 7.52 4.44 8.60
C PHE A 187 7.66 2.96 9.00
N PHE A 188 8.63 2.60 9.84
CA PHE A 188 8.79 1.21 10.31
C PHE A 188 7.60 0.71 11.13
N HIS A 189 6.96 1.60 11.89
CA HIS A 189 5.71 1.28 12.57
C HIS A 189 4.59 1.04 11.56
N LEU A 190 4.49 1.89 10.53
CA LEU A 190 3.49 1.78 9.48
C LEU A 190 3.62 0.49 8.66
N LEU A 191 4.85 0.01 8.41
CA LEU A 191 5.09 -1.28 7.77
C LEU A 191 4.48 -2.45 8.56
N LYS A 192 4.50 -2.39 9.89
CA LYS A 192 3.94 -3.42 10.80
C LYS A 192 2.42 -3.34 10.95
N ALA A 193 1.83 -2.19 10.64
CA ALA A 193 0.41 -1.96 10.84
C ALA A 193 -0.45 -2.77 9.86
N VAL A 194 -1.67 -3.11 10.30
CA VAL A 194 -2.69 -3.72 9.44
C VAL A 194 -3.21 -2.67 8.47
N LYS A 195 -3.20 -2.99 7.18
CA LYS A 195 -3.54 -2.07 6.10
C LYS A 195 -4.97 -2.32 5.65
N SER A 196 -5.87 -1.36 5.88
CA SER A 196 -7.30 -1.48 5.54
C SER A 196 -7.59 -1.20 4.06
N ASN A 197 -6.87 -0.24 3.49
CA ASN A 197 -6.96 0.27 2.12
C ASN A 197 -5.57 0.55 1.57
N ALA A 198 -5.25 -0.01 0.40
CA ALA A 198 -3.94 0.16 -0.23
C ALA A 198 -3.70 1.58 -0.76
N ARG A 199 -4.75 2.26 -1.24
CA ARG A 199 -4.64 3.63 -1.75
C ARG A 199 -4.36 4.60 -0.61
N ASP A 200 -5.17 4.57 0.45
CA ASP A 200 -4.95 5.42 1.63
C ASP A 200 -3.58 5.19 2.22
N TYR A 201 -3.14 3.93 2.26
CA TYR A 201 -1.80 3.58 2.71
C TYR A 201 -0.73 4.30 1.89
N LEU A 202 -0.79 4.19 0.56
CA LEU A 202 0.22 4.73 -0.35
C LEU A 202 0.19 6.26 -0.44
N ILE A 203 -1.00 6.86 -0.56
CA ILE A 203 -1.16 8.28 -0.92
C ILE A 203 -1.26 9.18 0.32
N ILE A 204 -1.75 8.65 1.46
CA ILE A 204 -2.01 9.44 2.66
C ILE A 204 -1.09 9.02 3.80
N GLN A 205 -1.10 7.75 4.18
CA GLN A 205 -0.40 7.29 5.38
C GLN A 205 1.13 7.34 5.22
N LEU A 206 1.66 6.97 4.04
CA LEU A 206 3.09 7.04 3.76
C LEU A 206 3.63 8.47 3.81
N PRO A 207 3.11 9.45 3.05
CA PRO A 207 3.55 10.85 3.16
C PRO A 207 3.47 11.39 4.59
N ASN A 208 2.35 11.13 5.29
CA ASN A 208 2.17 11.57 6.67
C ASN A 208 3.21 11.01 7.64
N ALA A 209 3.70 9.78 7.43
CA ALA A 209 4.76 9.19 8.26
C ALA A 209 6.10 9.98 8.15
N PHE A 210 6.28 10.67 7.02
CA PHE A 210 7.43 11.52 6.73
C PHE A 210 7.14 13.01 6.98
N GLU A 211 5.99 13.34 7.58
CA GLU A 211 5.53 14.71 7.84
C GLU A 211 5.34 15.51 6.54
N GLU A 212 5.06 14.82 5.42
CA GLU A 212 4.73 15.41 4.11
C GLU A 212 3.22 15.36 3.86
N THR A 213 2.67 16.38 3.20
CA THR A 213 1.22 16.48 2.93
C THR A 213 0.80 15.74 1.67
N LEU A 214 1.73 15.54 0.72
CA LEU A 214 1.46 14.98 -0.60
C LEU A 214 2.45 13.87 -0.93
N ALA A 215 1.95 12.86 -1.64
CA ALA A 215 2.78 11.86 -2.28
C ALA A 215 3.61 12.50 -3.40
N SER A 216 4.93 12.46 -3.26
CA SER A 216 5.88 13.16 -4.13
C SER A 216 7.22 12.44 -4.16
N GLU A 217 8.13 12.87 -5.03
CA GLU A 217 9.51 12.36 -5.13
C GLU A 217 10.26 12.39 -3.80
N THR A 218 10.06 13.45 -2.99
CA THR A 218 10.64 13.55 -1.64
C THR A 218 10.26 12.37 -0.75
N VAL A 219 9.01 11.90 -0.86
CA VAL A 219 8.52 10.77 -0.06
C VAL A 219 9.15 9.46 -0.55
N SER A 220 9.24 9.24 -1.86
CA SER A 220 9.87 8.02 -2.41
C SER A 220 11.36 7.95 -2.08
N ASP A 221 12.08 9.07 -2.10
CA ASP A 221 13.48 9.16 -1.66
C ASP A 221 13.66 8.82 -0.18
N GLN A 222 12.76 9.30 0.69
CA GLN A 222 12.79 8.95 2.11
C GLN A 222 12.50 7.45 2.34
N ILE A 223 11.57 6.87 1.58
CA ILE A 223 11.30 5.43 1.60
C ILE A 223 12.53 4.64 1.12
N LYS A 224 13.21 5.12 0.07
CA LYS A 224 14.44 4.51 -0.44
C LYS A 224 15.55 4.50 0.60
N SER A 225 15.75 5.63 1.29
CA SER A 225 16.70 5.74 2.39
C SER A 225 16.36 4.77 3.54
N CYS A 226 15.08 4.69 3.92
CA CYS A 226 14.60 3.74 4.93
C CYS A 226 14.83 2.27 4.54
N LYS A 227 14.55 1.92 3.27
CA LYS A 227 14.77 0.58 2.74
C LYS A 227 16.25 0.21 2.80
N GLN A 228 17.13 1.08 2.31
CA GLN A 228 18.58 0.86 2.36
C GLN A 228 19.08 0.68 3.80
N GLU A 229 18.57 1.48 4.74
CA GLU A 229 18.92 1.38 6.16
C GLU A 229 18.54 0.01 6.75
N LEU A 230 17.39 -0.56 6.39
CA LEU A 230 16.96 -1.88 6.84
C LEU A 230 17.69 -3.02 6.11
N ASP A 231 17.89 -2.91 4.80
CA ASP A 231 18.59 -3.91 3.98
C ASP A 231 20.05 -4.10 4.47
N GLN A 232 20.74 -3.01 4.81
CA GLN A 232 22.12 -3.03 5.27
C GLN A 232 22.28 -3.41 6.75
N ALA A 233 21.20 -3.41 7.54
CA ALA A 233 21.27 -3.56 9.00
C ALA A 233 21.99 -4.86 9.44
N LYS A 234 21.79 -5.96 8.71
CA LYS A 234 22.46 -7.24 8.99
C LYS A 234 23.97 -7.14 8.79
N ASP A 235 24.40 -6.59 7.66
CA ASP A 235 25.81 -6.48 7.32
C ASP A 235 26.54 -5.51 8.27
N GLU A 236 25.89 -4.41 8.63
CA GLU A 236 26.42 -3.47 9.61
C GLU A 236 26.52 -4.07 11.02
N LEU A 237 25.55 -4.90 11.42
CA LEU A 237 25.65 -5.65 12.67
C LEU A 237 26.83 -6.63 12.65
N ILE A 238 27.03 -7.36 11.56
CA ILE A 238 28.16 -8.29 11.40
C ILE A 238 29.49 -7.52 11.52
N LYS A 239 29.63 -6.39 10.81
CA LYS A 239 30.83 -5.53 10.88
C LYS A 239 31.08 -5.02 12.30
N ARG A 240 30.03 -4.58 13.01
CA ARG A 240 30.14 -4.14 14.40
C ARG A 240 30.62 -5.27 15.30
N VAL A 241 30.01 -6.45 15.24
CA VAL A 241 30.40 -7.60 16.06
C VAL A 241 31.86 -7.98 15.80
N ILE A 242 32.29 -8.04 14.53
CA ILE A 242 33.70 -8.31 14.19
C ILE A 242 34.61 -7.26 14.83
N LYS A 243 34.28 -5.97 14.74
CA LYS A 243 35.07 -4.88 15.32
C LYS A 243 35.18 -4.99 16.85
N GLU A 244 34.08 -5.26 17.54
CA GLU A 244 34.05 -5.40 19.01
C GLU A 244 34.89 -6.60 19.46
N ILE A 245 34.72 -7.76 18.80
CA ILE A 245 35.51 -8.95 19.12
C ILE A 245 37.01 -8.66 18.87
N SER A 246 37.35 -8.09 17.71
CA SER A 246 38.75 -7.74 17.41
C SER A 246 39.36 -6.78 18.43
N SER A 247 38.58 -5.85 18.97
CA SER A 247 39.04 -4.94 20.03
C SER A 247 39.27 -5.66 21.37
N ILE A 248 38.40 -6.60 21.75
CA ILE A 248 38.52 -7.36 23.01
C ILE A 248 39.78 -8.24 23.00
N PHE A 249 40.08 -8.85 21.86
CA PHE A 249 41.21 -9.77 21.71
C PHE A 249 42.51 -9.06 21.26
N GLY A 250 42.52 -7.74 21.13
CA GLY A 250 43.73 -6.95 20.86
C GLY A 250 44.28 -7.12 19.44
N ALA A 251 43.41 -7.17 18.43
CA ALA A 251 43.81 -7.38 17.04
C ALA A 251 44.86 -6.37 16.54
N THR A 252 45.91 -6.89 15.88
CA THR A 252 46.86 -6.08 15.12
C THR A 252 46.31 -5.76 13.73
N ALA A 253 46.75 -4.64 13.14
CA ALA A 253 46.23 -4.16 11.86
C ALA A 253 46.40 -5.21 10.75
N GLY A 254 45.31 -5.57 10.06
CA GLY A 254 45.31 -6.53 8.95
C GLY A 254 45.07 -8.00 9.34
N MET A 255 44.94 -8.31 10.63
CA MET A 255 44.65 -9.67 11.09
C MET A 255 43.18 -10.04 10.88
N SER A 256 42.91 -11.21 10.28
CA SER A 256 41.55 -11.74 10.16
C SER A 256 41.03 -12.22 11.52
N LEU A 257 39.70 -12.13 11.73
CA LEU A 257 39.07 -12.60 12.97
C LEU A 257 39.41 -14.07 13.28
N LYS A 258 39.49 -14.91 12.25
CA LYS A 258 39.87 -16.32 12.39
C LYS A 258 41.27 -16.45 12.98
N ASN A 259 42.25 -15.73 12.43
CA ASN A 259 43.64 -15.83 12.88
C ASN A 259 43.79 -15.28 14.31
N LEU A 260 43.12 -14.17 14.62
CA LEU A 260 43.11 -13.60 15.97
C LEU A 260 42.60 -14.59 17.01
N LEU A 261 41.48 -15.26 16.73
CA LEU A 261 40.91 -16.24 17.64
C LEU A 261 41.77 -17.50 17.75
N THR A 262 42.41 -17.94 16.66
CA THR A 262 43.36 -19.05 16.68
C THR A 262 44.59 -18.72 17.53
N GLU A 263 45.22 -17.57 17.31
CA GLU A 263 46.40 -17.14 18.07
C GLU A 263 46.07 -16.97 19.56
N TRP A 264 44.91 -16.36 19.87
CA TRP A 264 44.44 -16.29 21.25
C TRP A 264 44.26 -17.69 21.86
N TYR A 265 43.61 -18.61 21.15
CA TYR A 265 43.40 -19.99 21.62
C TYR A 265 44.73 -20.71 21.85
N GLU A 266 45.69 -20.57 20.93
CA GLU A 266 47.03 -21.17 21.05
C GLU A 266 47.88 -20.54 22.17
N SER A 267 47.62 -19.27 22.51
CA SER A 267 48.29 -18.59 23.64
C SER A 267 47.84 -19.09 25.02
N LEU A 268 46.72 -19.83 25.10
CA LEU A 268 46.23 -20.39 26.36
C LEU A 268 47.17 -21.49 26.89
N SER A 269 47.43 -21.46 28.20
CA SER A 269 48.31 -22.46 28.82
C SER A 269 47.75 -23.88 28.69
N LYS A 270 48.64 -24.89 28.64
CA LYS A 270 48.25 -26.31 28.59
C LYS A 270 47.35 -26.74 29.77
N ASN A 271 47.55 -26.15 30.95
CA ASN A 271 46.68 -26.40 32.12
C ASN A 271 45.26 -25.82 31.93
N THR A 272 45.14 -24.66 31.26
CA THR A 272 43.85 -24.03 30.99
C THR A 272 43.05 -24.81 29.97
N THR A 273 43.68 -25.27 28.89
CA THR A 273 43.03 -26.06 27.82
C THR A 273 42.65 -27.47 28.27
N GLN A 274 43.43 -28.11 29.14
CA GLN A 274 43.10 -29.43 29.70
C GLN A 274 41.95 -29.40 30.73
N ASN A 275 41.82 -28.32 31.50
CA ASN A 275 40.77 -28.20 32.52
C ASN A 275 39.45 -27.60 32.01
N LEU A 276 39.43 -26.98 30.82
CA LEU A 276 38.26 -26.32 30.25
C LEU A 276 37.07 -27.27 30.01
N PHE A 277 37.34 -28.55 29.75
CA PHE A 277 36.32 -29.60 29.58
C PHE A 277 35.98 -30.37 30.86
N ALA A 278 36.80 -30.23 31.92
CA ALA A 278 36.58 -30.95 33.19
C ALA A 278 35.48 -30.27 34.03
N THR A 279 35.42 -28.93 34.02
CA THR A 279 34.43 -28.15 34.78
C THR A 279 33.05 -28.10 34.13
N MET A 280 32.93 -28.24 32.81
CA MET A 280 31.62 -28.24 32.13
C MET A 280 30.85 -29.56 32.33
N LYS A 281 31.52 -30.65 32.74
CA LYS A 281 30.90 -31.93 33.13
C LYS A 281 30.33 -31.95 34.55
N MET A 282 30.62 -30.94 35.38
CA MET A 282 30.18 -30.87 36.78
C MET A 282 28.88 -30.06 36.98
N LEU A 283 28.20 -29.68 35.90
CA LEU A 283 26.95 -28.91 35.91
C LEU A 283 25.75 -29.65 35.29
N TYR A 284 25.77 -30.99 35.29
CA TYR A 284 24.60 -31.84 35.02
C TYR A 284 24.32 -32.73 36.22
#